data_AF-A0AAE1M5E7-F1
#
_entry.id   AF-A0AAE1M5E7-F1
#
_cell.length_a   1.000
_cell.length_b   1.000
_cell.length_c   1.000
_cell.angle_alpha   90.00
_cell.angle_beta   90.00
_cell.angle_gamma   90.00
#
_symmetry.space_group_name_H-M   'P 1'
#
loop_
_entity.id
_entity.type
_entity.pdbx_description
1 polymer ?
#
loop_
_entity_poly.entity_id
_entity_poly.type
_entity_poly.pdbx_seq_one_letter_code
_entity_poly.pdbx_strand_id
1 'polypeptide(L)'
;MNAAQTGIENLDLEKLNDKDKTELRQFLANEQQRSQIQARTSMIARELGMICWKKCVTGNIKGAKLDKGEEGCLANCVDRFLDINFLTMKHLNNMRS
;
A
#
# COMPACT_ATOMS: atom_id res chain seq x y z
N MET A 1 0.43 -15.95 -6.12
CA MET A 1 1.81 -16.40 -6.35
C MET A 1 2.62 -15.14 -6.66
N ASN A 2 3.62 -14.82 -5.83
CA ASN A 2 4.31 -13.52 -5.86
C ASN A 2 5.55 -13.61 -6.78
N ALA A 3 5.81 -12.56 -7.58
CA ALA A 3 6.94 -12.48 -8.51
C ALA A 3 8.34 -12.64 -7.87
N ALA A 4 8.44 -12.50 -6.54
CA ALA A 4 9.65 -12.81 -5.78
C ALA A 4 9.96 -14.33 -5.72
N GLN A 5 8.94 -15.20 -5.82
CA GLN A 5 9.14 -16.66 -5.75
C GLN A 5 9.85 -17.21 -7.00
N THR A 6 9.56 -16.64 -8.17
CA THR A 6 10.14 -17.05 -9.47
C THR A 6 11.63 -16.69 -9.64
N GLY A 7 12.15 -15.72 -8.87
CA GLY A 7 13.57 -15.34 -8.91
C GLY A 7 14.48 -16.22 -8.05
N ILE A 8 13.91 -16.89 -7.04
CA ILE A 8 14.66 -17.66 -6.03
C ILE A 8 14.88 -19.11 -6.48
N GLU A 9 14.01 -19.68 -7.32
CA GLU A 9 14.15 -21.04 -7.86
C GLU A 9 15.41 -21.22 -8.73
N ASN A 10 16.04 -20.13 -9.19
CA ASN A 10 17.31 -20.17 -9.93
C ASN A 10 18.56 -19.88 -9.08
N LEU A 11 18.42 -19.66 -7.76
CA LEU A 11 19.55 -19.53 -6.85
C LEU A 11 19.81 -20.92 -6.24
N ASP A 12 20.99 -21.47 -6.51
CA ASP A 12 21.43 -22.76 -5.97
C ASP A 12 21.79 -22.61 -4.48
N LEU A 13 20.76 -22.48 -3.64
CA LEU A 13 20.83 -22.19 -2.20
C LEU A 13 21.59 -23.27 -1.41
N GLU A 14 21.79 -24.45 -2.00
CA GLU A 14 22.53 -25.55 -1.39
C GLU A 14 24.05 -25.29 -1.36
N LYS A 15 24.57 -24.43 -2.25
CA LYS A 15 25.99 -24.07 -2.28
C LYS A 15 26.40 -23.02 -1.24
N LEU A 16 25.42 -22.44 -0.53
CA LEU A 16 25.66 -21.44 0.51
C LEU A 16 25.97 -22.11 1.85
N ASN A 17 26.89 -21.51 2.62
CA ASN A 17 27.08 -21.88 4.02
C ASN A 17 25.90 -21.40 4.89
N ASP A 18 25.80 -21.88 6.13
CA ASP A 18 24.65 -21.61 7.01
C ASP A 18 24.51 -20.13 7.39
N LYS A 19 25.64 -19.41 7.45
CA LYS A 19 25.65 -17.97 7.69
C LYS A 19 25.01 -17.22 6.52
N ASP A 20 25.45 -17.49 5.29
CA ASP A 20 24.95 -16.84 4.08
C ASP A 20 23.46 -17.17 3.85
N LYS A 21 23.02 -18.39 4.18
CA LYS A 21 21.59 -18.77 4.16
C LYS A 21 20.76 -17.92 5.11
N THR A 22 21.28 -17.62 6.30
CA THR A 22 20.58 -16.83 7.31
C THR A 22 20.49 -15.36 6.89
N GLU A 23 21.60 -14.79 6.41
CA GLU A 23 21.64 -13.41 5.91
C GLU A 23 20.72 -13.22 4.70
N LEU A 24 20.72 -14.17 3.75
CA LEU A 24 19.85 -14.12 2.59
C LEU A 24 18.36 -14.20 2.97
N ARG A 25 17.98 -15.06 3.92
CA ARG A 25 16.59 -15.13 4.42
C ARG A 25 16.15 -13.81 5.03
N GLN A 26 17.03 -13.17 5.81
CA GLN A 26 16.75 -11.86 6.41
C GLN A 26 16.63 -10.76 5.35
N PHE A 27 17.53 -10.75 4.36
CA PHE A 27 17.47 -9.83 3.23
C PHE A 27 16.16 -9.99 2.43
N LEU A 28 15.79 -11.22 2.10
CA LEU A 28 14.54 -11.52 1.38
C LEU A 28 13.30 -11.11 2.18
N ALA A 29 13.28 -11.35 3.49
CA ALA A 29 12.18 -10.90 4.34
C ALA A 29 12.04 -9.36 4.31
N ASN A 30 13.16 -8.65 4.38
CA ASN A 30 13.19 -7.19 4.31
C ASN A 30 12.72 -6.67 2.93
N GLU A 31 13.21 -7.24 1.84
CA GLU A 31 12.82 -6.86 0.48
C GLU A 31 11.36 -7.18 0.20
N GLN A 32 10.88 -8.33 0.66
CA GLN A 32 9.48 -8.71 0.56
C GLN A 32 8.58 -7.73 1.34
N GLN A 33 9.00 -7.31 2.54
CA GLN A 33 8.27 -6.30 3.31
C GLN A 33 8.27 -4.94 2.60
N ARG A 34 9.40 -4.49 2.04
CA ARG A 34 9.52 -3.25 1.26
C ARG A 34 8.60 -3.26 0.04
N SER A 35 8.63 -4.32 -0.74
CA SER A 35 7.78 -4.50 -1.92
C SER A 35 6.29 -4.47 -1.57
N GLN A 36 5.89 -5.13 -0.47
CA GLN A 36 4.51 -5.09 0.01
C GLN A 36 4.07 -3.69 0.41
N ILE A 37 4.92 -2.92 1.11
CA ILE A 37 4.62 -1.54 1.48
C ILE A 37 4.44 -0.70 0.21
N GLN A 38 5.35 -0.81 -0.76
CA GLN A 38 5.27 -0.05 -2.02
C GLN A 38 4.00 -0.37 -2.81
N ALA A 39 3.63 -1.65 -2.93
CA ALA A 39 2.41 -2.07 -3.59
C ALA A 39 1.15 -1.53 -2.88
N ARG A 40 1.12 -1.58 -1.54
CA ARG A 40 0.01 -1.03 -0.74
C ARG A 40 -0.10 0.47 -0.88
N THR A 41 1.00 1.21 -0.80
CA THR A 41 1.00 2.67 -0.96
C THR A 41 0.47 3.08 -2.33
N SER A 42 0.95 2.44 -3.40
CA SER A 42 0.47 2.70 -4.76
C SER A 42 -1.01 2.37 -4.93
N MET A 43 -1.48 1.27 -4.33
CA MET A 43 -2.90 0.91 -4.33
C MET A 43 -3.73 1.98 -3.60
N ILE A 44 -3.34 2.36 -2.38
CA ILE A 44 -4.05 3.34 -1.55
C ILE A 44 -4.12 4.69 -2.26
N ALA A 45 -3.02 5.17 -2.85
CA ALA A 45 -3.00 6.44 -3.57
C ALA A 45 -3.98 6.44 -4.75
N ARG A 46 -4.04 5.34 -5.52
CA ARG A 46 -4.97 5.18 -6.64
C ARG A 46 -6.42 5.13 -6.19
N GLU A 47 -6.73 4.35 -5.16
CA GLU A 47 -8.10 4.24 -4.62
C GLU A 47 -8.58 5.55 -4.00
N LEU A 48 -7.73 6.21 -3.20
CA LEU A 48 -8.01 7.54 -2.63
C LEU A 48 -8.27 8.57 -3.73
N GLY A 49 -7.41 8.59 -4.76
CA GLY A 49 -7.56 9.47 -5.90
C GLY A 49 -8.94 9.32 -6.55
N MET A 50 -9.37 8.08 -6.84
CA MET A 50 -10.67 7.85 -7.46
C MET A 50 -11.85 8.17 -6.55
N ILE A 51 -11.81 7.73 -5.28
CA ILE A 51 -12.93 7.88 -4.34
C ILE A 51 -13.12 9.35 -3.96
N CYS A 52 -12.04 10.02 -3.59
CA CYS A 52 -12.11 11.40 -3.13
C CYS A 52 -12.39 12.36 -4.29
N TRP A 53 -11.86 12.09 -5.49
CA TRP A 53 -12.25 12.86 -6.67
C TRP A 53 -13.75 12.77 -6.93
N LYS A 54 -14.32 11.57 -6.99
CA LYS A 54 -15.77 11.38 -7.22
C LYS A 54 -16.66 12.02 -6.16
N LYS A 55 -16.18 12.11 -4.91
CA LYS A 55 -16.96 12.68 -3.79
C LYS A 55 -16.85 14.20 -3.69
N CYS A 56 -15.70 14.76 -4.04
CA CYS A 56 -15.39 16.17 -3.78
C CYS A 56 -15.45 17.05 -5.02
N VAL A 57 -15.19 16.50 -6.21
CA VAL A 57 -15.23 17.22 -7.49
C VAL A 57 -16.52 16.84 -8.21
N THR A 58 -17.65 17.36 -7.72
CA THR A 58 -18.99 17.03 -8.23
C THR A 58 -19.57 18.10 -9.16
N GLY A 59 -18.95 19.28 -9.20
CA GLY A 59 -19.39 20.42 -10.02
C GLY A 59 -18.77 20.44 -11.41
N ASN A 60 -19.16 21.45 -12.21
CA ASN A 60 -18.48 21.74 -13.46
C ASN A 60 -17.05 22.18 -13.18
N ILE A 61 -16.08 21.54 -13.84
CA ILE A 61 -14.67 21.90 -13.74
C ILE A 61 -14.47 23.25 -14.45
N LYS A 62 -14.19 24.31 -13.67
CA LYS A 62 -14.05 25.68 -14.17
C LYS A 62 -12.61 26.07 -14.51
N GLY A 63 -11.62 25.23 -14.16
CA GLY A 63 -10.21 25.49 -14.40
C GLY A 63 -9.31 24.36 -13.90
N ALA A 64 -8.00 24.56 -14.02
CA ALA A 64 -6.99 23.55 -13.63
C ALA A 64 -6.70 23.51 -12.13
N LYS A 65 -7.23 24.47 -11.35
CA LYS A 65 -7.07 24.52 -9.90
C LYS A 65 -8.35 24.07 -9.23
N LEU A 66 -8.18 23.36 -8.12
CA LEU A 66 -9.28 23.05 -7.21
C LEU A 66 -9.77 24.36 -6.58
N ASP A 67 -11.08 24.46 -6.41
CA ASP A 67 -11.63 25.53 -5.58
C ASP A 67 -11.42 25.23 -4.08
N LYS A 68 -11.60 26.25 -3.23
CA LYS A 68 -11.36 26.13 -1.79
C LYS A 68 -12.24 25.06 -1.12
N GLY A 69 -13.44 24.82 -1.65
CA GLY A 69 -14.35 23.79 -1.16
C GLY A 69 -13.88 22.40 -1.56
N GLU A 70 -13.43 22.23 -2.81
CA GLU A 70 -12.85 20.99 -3.32
C GLU A 70 -11.57 20.61 -2.56
N GLU A 71 -10.66 21.56 -2.34
CA GLU A 71 -9.43 21.34 -1.55
C GLU A 71 -9.74 20.87 -0.13
N GLY A 72 -10.65 21.57 0.56
CA GLY A 72 -11.08 21.21 1.91
C GLY A 72 -11.77 19.84 1.96
N CYS A 73 -12.63 19.55 0.98
CA CYS A 73 -13.29 18.25 0.89
C CYS A 73 -12.28 17.11 0.66
N LEU A 74 -11.33 17.29 -0.26
CA LEU A 74 -10.33 16.28 -0.60
C LEU A 74 -9.45 15.94 0.60
N ALA A 75 -8.98 16.95 1.36
CA ALA A 75 -8.21 16.73 2.59
C ALA A 75 -9.02 15.90 3.61
N ASN A 76 -10.26 16.31 3.89
CA ASN A 76 -11.15 15.59 4.81
C ASN A 76 -11.49 14.17 4.32
N CYS A 77 -11.61 13.98 3.00
CA CYS A 77 -11.92 12.68 2.43
C CYS A 77 -10.76 11.69 2.64
N VAL A 78 -9.52 12.14 2.40
CA VAL A 78 -8.33 11.31 2.60
C VAL A 78 -8.18 10.93 4.07
N ASP A 79 -8.30 11.88 4.99
CA ASP A 79 -8.20 11.63 6.43
C ASP A 79 -9.23 10.59 6.88
N ARG A 80 -10.52 10.80 6.53
CA ARG A 80 -11.60 9.87 6.89
C ARG A 80 -11.42 8.49 6.28
N PHE A 81 -10.92 8.39 5.05
CA PHE A 81 -10.65 7.10 4.43
C PHE A 81 -9.57 6.35 5.20
N LEU A 82 -8.46 7.00 5.54
CA LEU A 82 -7.38 6.38 6.31
C LEU A 82 -7.86 5.92 7.70
N ASP A 83 -8.63 6.76 8.40
CA ASP A 83 -9.23 6.41 9.70
C ASP A 83 -10.08 5.13 9.62
N ILE A 84 -10.98 5.06 8.64
CA ILE A 84 -11.86 3.89 8.45
C ILE A 84 -11.02 2.64 8.11
N ASN A 85 -10.00 2.78 7.27
CA ASN A 85 -9.11 1.66 6.93
C ASN A 85 -8.37 1.13 8.15
N PHE A 86 -7.80 2.01 9.00
CA PHE A 86 -7.12 1.60 10.23
C PHE A 86 -8.07 0.94 11.22
N LEU A 87 -9.27 1.50 11.41
CA LEU A 87 -10.31 0.91 12.27
C LEU A 87 -10.72 -0.48 11.78
N THR A 88 -10.89 -0.65 10.47
CA THR A 88 -11.24 -1.92 9.85
C THR A 88 -10.15 -2.96 10.07
N MET A 89 -8.89 -2.60 9.83
CA MET A 89 -7.75 -3.50 10.06
C MET A 89 -7.63 -3.92 11.53
N LYS A 90 -7.81 -2.97 12.46
CA LYS A 90 -7.83 -3.25 13.90
C LYS A 90 -8.95 -4.23 14.27
N HIS A 91 -10.15 -4.03 13.75
CA HIS A 91 -11.28 -4.91 13.99
C HIS A 91 -11.05 -6.33 13.44
N LEU A 92 -10.56 -6.43 12.20
CA LEU A 92 -10.21 -7.72 11.59
C LEU A 92 -9.15 -8.48 12.38
N ASN A 93 -8.14 -7.78 12.90
CA ASN A 93 -7.10 -8.40 13.74
C ASN A 93 -7.68 -8.92 15.06
N ASN A 94 -8.58 -8.16 15.69
CA ASN A 94 -9.26 -8.59 16.93
C ASN A 94 -10.19 -9.79 16.71
N MET A 95 -10.70 -10.02 15.50
CA MET A 95 -11.51 -11.22 15.19
C MET A 95 -10.67 -12.47 14.92
N ARG A 96 -9.37 -12.31 14.65
CA ARG A 96 -8.44 -13.42 14.38
C ARG A 96 -7.78 -13.98 15.63
N SER A 97 -7.91 -13.28 16.76
CA SER A 97 -7.51 -13.71 18.11
C SER A 97 -8.68 -14.38 18.82
#